data_AF-A0A523ASE6-F1
#
_entry.id   AF-A0A523ASE6-F1
#
_cell.length_a   1.000
_cell.length_b   1.000
_cell.length_c   1.000
_cell.angle_alpha   90.00
_cell.angle_beta   90.00
_cell.angle_gamma   90.00
#
_symmetry.space_group_name_H-M   'P 1'
#
loop_
_entity.id
_entity.type
_entity.pdbx_description
1 polymer ?
#
loop_
_entity_poly.entity_id
_entity_poly.type
_entity_poly.pdbx_seq_one_letter_code
_entity_poly.pdbx_strand_id
1 'polypeptide(L)'
;MVQMLKKERVYRELVWLAERKPSVTQRELASACGVSLNLVNSVVRELKRIGAVAVRPMGLAILNPAKILYAWASQRHLEEDLSLRCAINLPVHEIEKNMPGEVVFTAFSGWRLRVGQAPFDYRTVYVYVRPQALPIVSRLFSTLPRARGEANVFVMAVEDPHLFHRSEHQLAPVGQIFVDIYALPTTPTTDGFLRDILEKNPHLRL
;
A
#
# COMPACT_ATOMS: atom_id res chain seq x y z
N MET A 1 -10.31 -16.57 -3.05
CA MET A 1 -10.04 -15.19 -2.63
C MET A 1 -8.58 -15.15 -2.23
N VAL A 2 -7.78 -14.34 -2.92
CA VAL A 2 -6.40 -14.11 -2.50
C VAL A 2 -6.43 -13.01 -1.45
N GLN A 3 -5.67 -13.19 -0.38
CA GLN A 3 -5.73 -12.35 0.80
C GLN A 3 -4.34 -11.85 1.12
N MET A 4 -4.14 -10.54 0.99
CA MET A 4 -2.99 -9.81 1.53
C MET A 4 -2.59 -10.36 2.91
N LEU A 5 -1.30 -10.57 3.12
CA LEU A 5 -0.84 -11.32 4.28
C LEU A 5 -1.08 -10.51 5.55
N LYS A 6 -1.65 -11.14 6.60
CA LYS A 6 -1.94 -10.46 7.88
C LYS A 6 -0.71 -9.79 8.52
N LYS A 7 0.51 -10.28 8.22
CA LYS A 7 1.76 -9.67 8.69
C LYS A 7 2.01 -8.27 8.11
N GLU A 8 1.49 -7.98 6.92
CA GLU A 8 1.61 -6.67 6.26
C GLU A 8 0.94 -5.57 7.06
N ARG A 9 -0.12 -5.88 7.81
CA ARG A 9 -0.75 -4.94 8.76
C ARG A 9 0.25 -4.45 9.80
N VAL A 10 1.10 -5.35 10.31
CA VAL A 10 2.13 -5.03 11.31
C VAL A 10 3.22 -4.15 10.69
N TYR A 11 3.68 -4.47 9.48
CA TYR A 11 4.63 -3.61 8.76
C TYR A 11 4.06 -2.22 8.50
N ARG A 12 2.84 -2.15 7.96
CA ARG A 12 2.13 -0.91 7.69
C ARG A 12 1.97 -0.06 8.94
N GLU A 13 1.57 -0.66 10.05
CA GLU A 13 1.41 0.04 11.33
C GLU A 13 2.73 0.58 11.85
N LEU A 14 3.81 -0.20 11.78
CA LEU A 14 5.14 0.24 12.22
C LEU A 14 5.67 1.40 11.37
N VAL A 15 5.51 1.32 10.04
CA VAL A 15 5.89 2.42 9.14
C VAL A 15 5.04 3.67 9.42
N TRP A 16 3.73 3.50 9.65
CA TRP A 16 2.84 4.62 9.98
C TRP A 16 3.18 5.26 11.35
N LEU A 17 3.56 4.46 12.33
CA LEU A 17 3.95 4.93 13.68
C LEU A 17 5.31 5.62 13.69
N ALA A 18 6.21 5.31 12.76
CA ALA A 18 7.57 5.85 12.73
C ALA A 18 7.64 7.39 12.78
N GLU A 19 6.65 8.07 12.19
CA GLU A 19 6.54 9.54 12.20
C GLU A 19 5.85 10.10 13.45
N ARG A 20 5.10 9.26 14.18
CA ARG A 20 4.08 9.71 15.14
C ARG A 20 4.42 9.37 16.58
N LYS A 21 5.02 8.19 16.81
CA LYS A 21 5.22 7.66 18.16
C LYS A 21 6.56 6.91 18.24
N PRO A 22 7.47 7.30 19.15
CA PRO A 22 8.79 6.67 19.26
C PRO A 22 8.76 5.27 19.89
N SER A 23 7.65 4.89 20.55
CA SER A 23 7.51 3.59 21.20
C SER A 23 6.09 3.04 21.15
N VAL A 24 5.96 1.72 20.99
CA VAL A 24 4.68 1.00 20.99
C VAL A 24 4.88 -0.38 21.62
N THR A 25 3.90 -0.89 22.35
CA THR A 25 3.95 -2.26 22.87
C THR A 25 3.46 -3.25 21.81
N GLN A 26 3.90 -4.50 21.91
CA GLN A 26 3.44 -5.56 20.99
C GLN A 26 1.94 -5.85 21.16
N ARG A 27 1.37 -5.58 22.35
CA ARG A 27 -0.08 -5.67 22.59
C ARG A 27 -0.85 -4.55 21.89
N GLU A 28 -0.36 -3.31 21.97
CA GLU A 28 -0.95 -2.20 21.22
C GLU A 28 -0.89 -2.47 19.71
N LEU A 29 0.24 -2.98 19.18
CA LEU A 29 0.35 -3.37 17.76
C LEU A 29 -0.65 -4.46 17.38
N ALA A 30 -0.78 -5.51 18.20
CA ALA A 30 -1.71 -6.61 17.95
C ALA A 30 -3.16 -6.09 17.88
N SER A 31 -3.53 -5.23 18.82
CA SER A 31 -4.84 -4.58 18.87
C SER A 31 -5.07 -3.68 17.67
N ALA A 32 -4.15 -2.77 17.35
CA ALA A 32 -4.26 -1.84 16.22
C ALA A 32 -4.37 -2.56 14.87
N CYS A 33 -3.64 -3.66 14.70
CA CYS A 33 -3.64 -4.45 13.46
C CYS A 33 -4.79 -5.46 13.38
N GLY A 34 -5.49 -5.73 14.49
CA GLY A 34 -6.49 -6.80 14.58
C GLY A 34 -5.88 -8.18 14.31
N VAL A 35 -4.70 -8.46 14.87
CA VAL A 35 -3.97 -9.74 14.69
C VAL A 35 -3.53 -10.34 16.01
N SER A 36 -3.08 -11.60 16.00
CA SER A 36 -2.61 -12.26 17.22
C SER A 36 -1.27 -11.68 17.69
N LEU A 37 -1.05 -11.71 19.01
CA LEU A 37 0.23 -11.34 19.60
C LEU A 37 1.39 -12.21 19.08
N ASN A 38 1.13 -13.48 18.77
CA ASN A 38 2.12 -14.39 18.19
C ASN A 38 2.60 -13.92 16.81
N LEU A 39 1.70 -13.41 15.96
CA LEU A 39 2.07 -12.86 14.66
C LEU A 39 2.95 -11.60 14.83
N VAL A 40 2.55 -10.70 15.72
CA VAL A 40 3.36 -9.51 16.06
C VAL A 40 4.74 -9.91 16.56
N ASN A 41 4.82 -10.87 17.49
CA ASN A 41 6.10 -11.37 18.01
C ASN A 41 6.99 -11.95 16.91
N SER A 42 6.41 -12.65 15.93
CA SER A 42 7.16 -13.17 14.79
C SER A 42 7.75 -12.05 13.93
N VAL A 43 6.94 -11.07 13.55
CA VAL A 43 7.38 -9.92 12.74
C VAL A 43 8.42 -9.09 13.49
N VAL A 44 8.21 -8.84 14.78
CA VAL A 44 9.19 -8.10 15.61
C VAL A 44 10.53 -8.85 15.69
N ARG A 45 10.52 -10.19 15.78
CA ARG A 45 11.76 -10.98 15.79
C ARG A 45 12.51 -10.86 14.47
N GLU A 46 11.81 -10.89 13.35
CA GLU A 46 12.38 -10.67 12.02
C GLU A 46 13.00 -9.28 11.91
N LEU A 47 12.25 -8.23 12.24
CA LEU A 47 12.70 -6.84 12.18
C LEU A 47 13.85 -6.54 13.15
N LYS A 48 13.89 -7.20 14.32
CA LYS A 48 14.99 -7.09 15.28
C LYS A 48 16.30 -7.62 14.70
N ARG A 49 16.27 -8.72 13.93
CA ARG A 49 17.48 -9.32 13.33
C ARG A 49 18.15 -8.39 12.34
N ILE A 50 17.39 -7.59 11.60
CA ILE A 50 17.94 -6.61 10.65
C ILE A 50 18.22 -5.25 11.32
N GLY A 51 17.97 -5.11 12.62
CA GLY A 51 18.16 -3.87 13.37
C GLY A 51 17.14 -2.78 13.03
N ALA A 52 15.96 -3.14 12.53
CA ALA A 52 14.89 -2.18 12.26
C ALA A 52 14.15 -1.73 13.53
N VAL A 53 14.10 -2.61 14.53
CA VAL A 53 13.42 -2.38 15.82
C VAL A 53 14.24 -2.92 16.98
N ALA A 54 13.99 -2.40 18.19
CA ALA A 54 14.52 -2.95 19.44
C ALA A 54 13.43 -3.12 20.49
N VAL A 55 13.43 -4.27 21.17
CA VAL A 55 12.57 -4.51 22.33
C VAL A 55 13.27 -3.97 23.57
N ARG A 56 12.64 -2.98 24.24
CA ARG A 56 13.11 -2.34 25.48
C ARG A 56 12.11 -2.64 26.62
N PRO A 57 12.48 -2.44 27.90
CA PRO A 57 11.56 -2.63 29.02
C PRO A 57 10.24 -1.86 28.89
N MET A 58 10.27 -0.67 28.28
CA MET A 58 9.10 0.19 28.07
C MET A 58 8.36 -0.05 26.74
N GLY A 59 8.75 -1.04 25.95
CA GLY A 59 8.09 -1.39 24.69
C GLY A 59 9.06 -1.54 23.50
N LEU A 60 8.48 -1.61 22.31
CA LEU A 60 9.18 -1.68 21.04
C LEU A 60 9.57 -0.28 20.57
N ALA A 61 10.86 -0.06 20.34
CA ALA A 61 11.40 1.13 19.69
C ALA A 61 11.58 0.87 18.19
N ILE A 62 11.11 1.79 17.35
CA ILE A 62 11.36 1.80 15.90
C ILE A 62 12.70 2.50 15.68
N LEU A 63 13.70 1.78 15.19
CA LEU A 63 15.07 2.29 15.04
C LEU A 63 15.34 2.77 13.61
N ASN A 64 14.86 2.01 12.62
CA ASN A 64 15.08 2.31 11.21
C ASN A 64 13.82 1.95 10.40
N PRO A 65 12.94 2.94 10.15
CA PRO A 65 11.71 2.74 9.39
C PRO A 65 11.96 2.27 7.95
N ALA A 66 13.05 2.73 7.33
CA ALA A 66 13.44 2.32 5.98
C ALA A 66 13.67 0.81 5.89
N LYS A 67 14.40 0.22 6.85
CA LYS A 67 14.59 -1.24 6.92
C LYS A 67 13.27 -2.00 7.08
N ILE A 68 12.31 -1.46 7.82
CA ILE A 68 10.97 -2.05 7.94
C ILE A 68 10.26 -2.00 6.58
N LEU A 69 10.30 -0.83 5.93
CA LEU A 69 9.68 -0.61 4.63
C LEU A 69 10.24 -1.54 3.56
N TYR A 70 11.56 -1.69 3.45
CA TYR A 70 12.19 -2.59 2.48
C TYR A 70 11.96 -4.07 2.81
N ALA A 71 11.94 -4.46 4.09
CA ALA A 71 11.59 -5.81 4.49
C ALA A 71 10.13 -6.16 4.11
N TRP A 72 9.23 -5.19 4.19
CA TRP A 72 7.86 -5.35 3.71
C TRP A 72 7.80 -5.39 2.19
N ALA A 73 8.47 -4.46 1.51
CA ALA A 73 8.49 -4.37 0.05
C ALA A 73 8.98 -5.66 -0.61
N SER A 74 10.00 -6.31 -0.04
CA SER A 74 10.54 -7.57 -0.57
C SER A 74 9.59 -8.77 -0.43
N GLN A 75 8.48 -8.62 0.29
CA GLN A 75 7.49 -9.68 0.54
C GLN A 75 6.14 -9.36 -0.13
N ARG A 76 6.02 -8.20 -0.77
CA ARG A 76 4.78 -7.75 -1.40
C ARG A 76 4.63 -8.37 -2.79
N HIS A 77 3.54 -9.09 -3.01
CA HIS A 77 3.18 -9.65 -4.30
C HIS A 77 1.86 -9.06 -4.79
N LEU A 78 1.94 -7.92 -5.51
CA LEU A 78 0.76 -7.17 -5.96
C LEU A 78 -0.15 -8.01 -6.89
N GLU A 79 0.46 -8.78 -7.78
CA GLU A 79 -0.24 -9.61 -8.77
C GLU A 79 -1.15 -10.66 -8.15
N GLU A 80 -0.79 -11.18 -6.97
CA GLU A 80 -1.57 -12.18 -6.27
C GLU A 80 -2.91 -11.62 -5.78
N ASP A 81 -2.99 -10.34 -5.43
CA ASP A 81 -4.22 -9.71 -4.93
C ASP A 81 -5.18 -9.23 -6.03
N LEU A 82 -4.81 -9.39 -7.31
CA LEU A 82 -5.61 -8.86 -8.42
C LEU A 82 -6.91 -9.64 -8.58
N SER A 83 -8.02 -8.91 -8.48
CA SER A 83 -9.38 -9.43 -8.59
C SER A 83 -10.07 -9.05 -9.90
N LEU A 84 -9.69 -7.91 -10.49
CA LEU A 84 -10.20 -7.46 -11.79
C LEU A 84 -9.10 -6.71 -12.54
N ARG A 85 -9.01 -6.99 -13.84
CA ARG A 85 -8.15 -6.30 -14.81
C ARG A 85 -9.02 -5.76 -15.93
N CYS A 86 -8.83 -4.50 -16.29
CA CYS A 86 -9.65 -3.83 -17.29
C CYS A 86 -8.79 -2.95 -18.19
N ALA A 87 -9.04 -3.02 -19.50
CA ALA A 87 -8.49 -2.10 -20.49
C ALA A 87 -9.54 -1.02 -20.80
N ILE A 88 -9.30 0.21 -20.33
CA ILE A 88 -10.20 1.36 -20.48
C ILE A 88 -9.53 2.39 -21.39
N ASN A 89 -10.24 2.80 -22.44
CA ASN A 89 -9.77 3.79 -23.41
C ASN A 89 -10.06 5.22 -22.94
N LEU A 90 -9.53 5.57 -21.78
CA LEU A 90 -9.60 6.92 -21.22
C LEU A 90 -8.21 7.34 -20.71
N PRO A 91 -7.90 8.65 -20.73
CA PRO A 91 -6.75 9.17 -20.01
C PRO A 91 -6.80 8.81 -18.53
N VAL A 92 -5.64 8.61 -17.90
CA VAL A 92 -5.52 8.22 -16.49
C VAL A 92 -6.31 9.13 -15.55
N HIS A 93 -6.25 10.45 -15.75
CA HIS A 93 -6.97 11.40 -14.91
C HIS A 93 -8.50 11.26 -15.03
N GLU A 94 -9.02 10.87 -16.21
CA GLU A 94 -10.44 10.58 -16.37
C GLU A 94 -10.81 9.25 -15.73
N ILE A 95 -9.95 8.23 -15.83
CA ILE A 95 -10.15 6.97 -15.10
C ILE A 95 -10.25 7.25 -13.59
N GLU A 96 -9.31 8.03 -13.04
CA GLU A 96 -9.27 8.39 -11.63
C GLU A 96 -10.53 9.15 -11.19
N LYS A 97 -11.02 10.10 -12.00
CA LYS A 97 -12.27 10.83 -11.71
C LYS A 97 -13.51 9.96 -11.75
N ASN A 98 -13.53 8.94 -12.60
CA ASN A 98 -14.68 8.04 -12.74
C ASN A 98 -14.73 6.97 -11.65
N MET A 99 -13.68 6.81 -10.83
CA MET A 99 -13.68 5.82 -9.75
C MET A 99 -14.75 6.11 -8.70
N PRO A 100 -15.42 5.09 -8.15
CA PRO A 100 -16.40 5.27 -7.09
C PRO A 100 -15.72 5.66 -5.78
N GLY A 101 -16.43 6.39 -4.92
CA GLY A 101 -15.87 6.92 -3.66
C GLY A 101 -15.43 5.88 -2.62
N GLU A 102 -15.69 4.60 -2.87
CA GLU A 102 -15.36 3.46 -1.99
C GLU A 102 -13.97 2.86 -2.29
N VAL A 103 -13.28 3.33 -3.32
CA VAL A 103 -11.95 2.83 -3.67
C VAL A 103 -10.87 3.46 -2.78
N VAL A 104 -9.75 2.76 -2.66
CA VAL A 104 -8.52 3.32 -2.12
C VAL A 104 -7.45 3.26 -3.20
N PHE A 105 -7.02 4.41 -3.70
CA PHE A 105 -5.93 4.53 -4.67
C PHE A 105 -4.60 4.16 -4.03
N THR A 106 -3.81 3.39 -4.79
CA THR A 106 -2.43 3.05 -4.45
C THR A 106 -1.52 3.22 -5.67
N ALA A 107 -0.28 2.75 -5.56
CA ALA A 107 0.74 2.84 -6.59
C ALA A 107 0.90 4.28 -7.14
N PHE A 108 1.07 4.44 -8.46
CA PHE A 108 1.29 5.74 -9.10
C PHE A 108 0.16 6.75 -8.83
N SER A 109 -1.10 6.34 -9.03
CA SER A 109 -2.27 7.19 -8.76
C SER A 109 -2.33 7.62 -7.30
N GLY A 110 -2.13 6.69 -6.36
CA GLY A 110 -2.15 6.97 -4.93
C GLY A 110 -1.09 8.01 -4.55
N TRP A 111 0.11 7.94 -5.13
CA TRP A 111 1.15 8.92 -4.88
C TRP A 111 0.84 10.27 -5.54
N ARG A 112 0.52 10.29 -6.85
CA ARG A 112 0.20 11.53 -7.58
C ARG A 112 -0.93 12.29 -6.88
N LEU A 113 -2.02 11.61 -6.54
CA LEU A 113 -3.17 12.22 -5.87
C LEU A 113 -2.81 12.75 -4.48
N ARG A 114 -1.88 12.10 -3.77
CA ARG A 114 -1.39 12.57 -2.47
C ARG A 114 -0.56 13.86 -2.59
N VAL A 115 0.36 13.93 -3.54
CA VAL A 115 1.33 15.04 -3.63
C VAL A 115 0.98 16.11 -4.68
N GLY A 116 -0.11 15.92 -5.43
CA GLY A 116 -0.61 16.84 -6.45
C GLY A 116 0.14 16.82 -7.78
N GLN A 117 1.31 16.17 -7.86
CA GLN A 117 2.15 16.10 -9.05
C GLN A 117 2.73 14.70 -9.24
N ALA A 118 2.91 14.28 -10.49
CA ALA A 118 3.59 13.02 -10.82
C ALA A 118 5.05 13.32 -11.19
N PRO A 119 6.04 12.58 -10.66
CA PRO A 119 7.43 12.73 -11.09
C PRO A 119 7.65 12.21 -12.52
N PHE A 120 6.81 11.28 -12.97
CA PHE A 120 6.85 10.67 -14.30
C PHE A 120 5.44 10.41 -14.83
N ASP A 121 5.30 10.31 -16.15
CA ASP A 121 4.08 9.84 -16.78
C ASP A 121 3.84 8.36 -16.44
N TYR A 122 2.57 8.03 -16.21
CA TYR A 122 2.11 6.68 -15.98
C TYR A 122 0.77 6.45 -16.67
N ARG A 123 0.46 5.17 -16.92
CA ARG A 123 -0.74 4.77 -17.67
C ARG A 123 -1.66 3.84 -16.90
N THR A 124 -1.23 3.35 -15.74
CA THR A 124 -1.93 2.32 -14.97
C THR A 124 -2.52 2.88 -13.69
N VAL A 125 -3.71 2.42 -13.33
CA VAL A 125 -4.42 2.79 -12.11
C VAL A 125 -4.64 1.53 -11.28
N TYR A 126 -4.13 1.54 -10.05
CA TYR A 126 -4.31 0.47 -9.07
C TYR A 126 -5.16 0.96 -7.91
N VAL A 127 -6.19 0.19 -7.58
CA VAL A 127 -7.10 0.50 -6.47
C VAL A 127 -7.38 -0.71 -5.60
N TYR A 128 -7.52 -0.48 -4.31
CA TYR A 128 -8.10 -1.42 -3.36
C TYR A 128 -9.58 -1.18 -3.21
N VAL A 129 -10.32 -2.26 -3.04
CA VAL A 129 -11.74 -2.23 -2.67
C VAL A 129 -12.06 -3.29 -1.65
N ARG A 130 -13.11 -3.07 -0.87
CA ARG A 130 -13.69 -4.16 -0.08
C ARG A 130 -14.35 -5.16 -1.03
N PRO A 131 -14.37 -6.47 -0.74
CA PRO A 131 -14.96 -7.47 -1.63
C PRO A 131 -16.40 -7.17 -2.05
N GLN A 132 -17.18 -6.53 -1.17
CA GLN A 132 -18.57 -6.17 -1.42
C GLN A 132 -18.73 -5.07 -2.48
N ALA A 133 -17.70 -4.24 -2.69
CA ALA A 133 -17.71 -3.16 -3.68
C ALA A 133 -17.23 -3.62 -5.07
N LEU A 134 -16.65 -4.82 -5.19
CA LEU A 134 -16.15 -5.34 -6.46
C LEU A 134 -17.23 -5.43 -7.57
N PRO A 135 -18.47 -5.90 -7.30
CA PRO A 135 -19.53 -5.89 -8.31
C PRO A 135 -19.89 -4.49 -8.81
N ILE A 136 -19.86 -3.49 -7.92
CA ILE A 136 -20.16 -2.08 -8.25
C ILE A 136 -19.09 -1.55 -9.21
N VAL A 137 -17.81 -1.75 -8.87
CA VAL A 137 -16.68 -1.34 -9.72
C VAL A 137 -16.71 -2.05 -11.07
N SER A 138 -17.00 -3.35 -11.08
CA SER A 138 -17.10 -4.12 -12.32
C SER A 138 -18.20 -3.58 -13.25
N ARG A 139 -19.38 -3.27 -12.69
CA ARG A 139 -20.51 -2.67 -13.43
C ARG A 139 -20.19 -1.28 -13.95
N LEU A 140 -19.50 -0.45 -13.17
CA LEU A 140 -19.03 0.85 -13.65
C LEU A 140 -18.06 0.68 -14.83
N PHE A 141 -17.09 -0.22 -14.74
CA PHE A 141 -16.13 -0.42 -15.82
C PHE A 141 -16.75 -1.02 -17.08
N SER A 142 -17.91 -1.69 -16.99
CA SER A 142 -18.65 -2.14 -18.17
C SER A 142 -19.36 -1.02 -18.92
N THR A 143 -19.54 0.16 -18.33
CA THR A 143 -20.11 1.32 -19.03
C THR A 143 -19.06 2.24 -19.64
N LEU A 144 -17.78 2.07 -19.28
CA LEU A 144 -16.68 2.88 -19.79
C LEU A 144 -16.16 2.37 -21.16
N PRO A 145 -15.62 3.27 -22.02
CA PRO A 145 -15.03 2.88 -23.29
C PRO A 145 -13.91 1.85 -23.11
N ARG A 146 -14.00 0.72 -23.81
CA ARG A 146 -12.98 -0.34 -23.74
C ARG A 146 -11.82 -0.04 -24.68
N ALA A 147 -10.60 -0.28 -24.21
CA ALA A 147 -9.41 -0.27 -25.06
C ALA A 147 -9.13 -1.67 -25.64
N ARG A 148 -8.43 -1.71 -26.77
CA ARG A 148 -7.79 -2.94 -27.25
C ARG A 148 -6.39 -3.02 -26.65
N GLY A 149 -6.01 -4.19 -26.14
CA GLY A 149 -4.65 -4.43 -25.62
C GLY A 149 -4.61 -4.63 -24.11
N GLU A 150 -3.50 -4.21 -23.51
CA GLU A 150 -3.18 -4.46 -22.10
C GLU A 150 -4.11 -3.72 -21.14
N ALA A 151 -4.34 -4.34 -19.98
CA ALA A 151 -5.10 -3.73 -18.91
C ALA A 151 -4.34 -2.51 -18.35
N ASN A 152 -5.08 -1.43 -18.11
CA ASN A 152 -4.57 -0.21 -17.50
C ASN A 152 -5.29 0.13 -16.19
N VAL A 153 -6.28 -0.66 -15.79
CA VAL A 153 -6.97 -0.53 -14.52
C VAL A 153 -6.99 -1.86 -13.81
N PHE A 154 -6.53 -1.84 -12.56
CA PHE A 154 -6.30 -3.01 -11.73
C PHE A 154 -6.99 -2.83 -10.38
N VAL A 155 -7.85 -3.79 -10.02
CA VAL A 155 -8.62 -3.74 -8.77
C VAL A 155 -8.21 -4.92 -7.89
N MET A 156 -7.89 -4.61 -6.64
CA MET A 156 -7.56 -5.58 -5.60
C MET A 156 -8.68 -5.60 -4.57
N ALA A 157 -9.49 -6.66 -4.58
CA ALA A 157 -10.56 -6.84 -3.61
C ALA A 157 -10.02 -7.56 -2.37
N VAL A 158 -9.75 -6.81 -1.31
CA VAL A 158 -9.01 -7.32 -0.13
C VAL A 158 -9.82 -7.22 1.16
N GLU A 159 -9.76 -8.27 1.98
CA GLU A 159 -10.29 -8.28 3.34
C GLU A 159 -9.24 -7.79 4.36
N ASP A 160 -8.88 -6.51 4.26
CA ASP A 160 -7.94 -5.88 5.18
C ASP A 160 -8.53 -4.64 5.86
N PRO A 161 -9.21 -4.80 7.01
CA PRO A 161 -9.76 -3.67 7.76
C PRO A 161 -8.71 -2.63 8.16
N HIS A 162 -7.47 -3.06 8.41
CA HIS A 162 -6.38 -2.15 8.81
C HIS A 162 -5.99 -1.23 7.65
N LEU A 163 -5.98 -1.73 6.41
CA LEU A 163 -5.69 -0.93 5.22
C LEU A 163 -6.71 0.19 5.08
N PHE A 164 -8.00 -0.15 5.08
CA PHE A 164 -9.07 0.83 4.95
C PHE A 164 -9.12 1.81 6.13
N HIS A 165 -8.85 1.34 7.35
CA HIS A 165 -8.82 2.22 8.52
C HIS A 165 -7.66 3.23 8.48
N ARG A 166 -6.50 2.83 7.95
CA ARG A 166 -5.33 3.70 7.80
C ARG A 166 -5.35 4.56 6.53
N SER A 167 -6.27 4.28 5.61
CA SER A 167 -6.42 5.07 4.40
C SER A 167 -7.13 6.38 4.69
N GLU A 168 -6.70 7.45 4.05
CA GLU A 168 -7.23 8.80 4.24
C GLU A 168 -7.57 9.39 2.88
N HIS A 169 -8.73 10.03 2.74
CA HIS A 169 -9.17 10.65 1.48
C HIS A 169 -9.11 9.71 0.26
N GLN A 170 -9.48 8.43 0.44
CA GLN A 170 -9.37 7.38 -0.60
C GLN A 170 -7.93 7.07 -1.03
N LEU A 171 -6.92 7.39 -0.22
CA LEU A 171 -5.51 7.13 -0.52
C LEU A 171 -4.94 6.12 0.48
N ALA A 172 -4.26 5.10 -0.04
CA ALA A 172 -3.53 4.16 0.80
C ALA A 172 -2.43 4.88 1.60
N PRO A 173 -2.01 4.36 2.77
CA PRO A 173 -0.89 4.92 3.52
C PRO A 173 0.38 4.99 2.68
N VAL A 174 1.28 5.95 2.97
CA VAL A 174 2.52 6.14 2.20
C VAL A 174 3.35 4.85 2.10
N GLY A 175 3.50 4.12 3.22
CA GLY A 175 4.19 2.83 3.21
C GLY A 175 3.55 1.80 2.28
N GLN A 176 2.22 1.74 2.23
CA GLN A 176 1.48 0.84 1.32
C GLN A 176 1.72 1.23 -0.14
N ILE A 177 1.61 2.52 -0.46
CA ILE A 177 1.87 3.03 -1.82
C ILE A 177 3.28 2.67 -2.25
N PHE A 178 4.28 2.89 -1.39
CA PHE A 178 5.66 2.56 -1.70
C PHE A 178 5.83 1.07 -2.02
N VAL A 179 5.34 0.17 -1.16
CA VAL A 179 5.51 -1.27 -1.40
C VAL A 179 4.75 -1.75 -2.63
N ASP A 180 3.62 -1.13 -2.95
CA ASP A 180 2.85 -1.46 -4.14
C ASP A 180 3.58 -1.02 -5.41
N ILE A 181 4.22 0.16 -5.42
CA ILE A 181 5.09 0.57 -6.54
C ILE A 181 6.32 -0.33 -6.63
N TYR A 182 6.92 -0.68 -5.49
CA TYR A 182 8.10 -1.54 -5.43
C TYR A 182 7.83 -2.96 -5.98
N ALA A 183 6.59 -3.44 -5.84
CA ALA A 183 6.17 -4.74 -6.37
C ALA A 183 5.90 -4.74 -7.88
N LEU A 184 5.87 -3.58 -8.54
CA LEU A 184 5.74 -3.47 -10.00
C LEU A 184 7.08 -3.75 -10.71
N PRO A 185 7.06 -4.11 -12.00
CA PRO A 185 8.28 -4.26 -12.79
C PRO A 185 9.15 -2.99 -12.76
N THR A 186 10.46 -3.18 -12.57
CA THR A 186 11.42 -2.08 -12.52
C THR A 186 11.48 -1.36 -13.87
N THR A 187 11.15 -0.07 -13.85
CA THR A 187 11.16 0.87 -14.97
C THR A 187 11.64 2.24 -14.48
N PRO A 188 12.06 3.15 -15.39
CA PRO A 188 12.36 4.54 -15.01
C PRO A 188 11.19 5.22 -14.27
N THR A 189 9.94 4.89 -14.64
CA THR A 189 8.74 5.38 -13.95
C THR A 189 8.68 4.87 -12.51
N THR A 190 8.82 3.57 -12.26
CA THR A 190 8.82 3.05 -10.87
C THR A 190 9.93 3.67 -10.04
N ASP A 191 11.14 3.75 -10.59
CA ASP A 191 12.30 4.30 -9.88
C ASP A 191 12.12 5.78 -9.54
N GLY A 192 11.56 6.55 -10.47
CA GLY A 192 11.24 7.95 -10.29
C GLY A 192 10.22 8.19 -9.18
N PHE A 193 9.15 7.38 -9.15
CA PHE A 193 8.15 7.46 -8.09
C PHE A 193 8.70 7.03 -6.73
N LEU A 194 9.47 5.93 -6.65
CA LEU A 194 10.09 5.49 -5.40
C LEU A 194 11.05 6.56 -4.85
N ARG A 195 11.82 7.21 -5.73
CA ARG A 195 12.71 8.32 -5.34
C ARG A 195 11.94 9.52 -4.81
N ASP A 196 10.88 9.96 -5.49
CA ASP A 196 10.06 11.10 -5.06
C ASP A 196 9.38 10.82 -3.70
N ILE A 197 8.91 9.58 -3.48
CA ILE A 197 8.39 9.15 -2.17
C ILE A 197 9.46 9.32 -1.08
N LEU A 198 10.67 8.82 -1.31
CA LEU A 198 11.75 8.92 -0.33
C LEU A 198 12.22 10.37 -0.13
N GLU A 199 12.23 11.20 -1.17
CA GLU A 199 12.51 12.64 -1.09
C GLU A 199 11.55 13.39 -0.19
N LYS A 200 10.25 13.11 -0.32
CA LYS A 200 9.21 13.76 0.48
C LYS A 200 9.00 13.11 1.85
N ASN A 201 9.60 11.94 2.10
CA ASN A 201 9.53 11.22 3.37
C ASN A 201 10.94 10.83 3.86
N PRO A 202 11.76 11.79 4.34
CA PRO A 202 13.17 11.53 4.64
C PRO A 202 13.41 10.46 5.73
N HIS A 203 12.47 10.26 6.63
CA HIS A 203 12.54 9.22 7.68
C HIS A 203 12.42 7.78 7.13
N LEU A 204 12.01 7.60 5.87
CA LEU A 204 11.95 6.32 5.15
C LEU A 204 13.19 6.06 4.29
N ARG A 205 14.16 6.97 4.26
CA ARG A 205 15.43 6.78 3.55
C ARG A 205 16.36 5.86 4.35
N LEU A 206 17.01 4.93 3.63
CA LEU A 206 18.08 4.11 4.18
C LEU A 206 19.34 4.93 4.46
#